data_AF-A0A6V8L749-F1
#
_entry.id   AF-A0A6V8L749-F1
#
_cell.length_a   1.000
_cell.length_b   1.000
_cell.length_c   1.000
_cell.angle_alpha   90.00
_cell.angle_beta   90.00
_cell.angle_gamma   90.00
#
_symmetry.space_group_name_H-M   'P 1'
#
loop_
_entity.id
_entity.type
_entity.pdbx_description
1 polymer ?
#
loop_
_entity_poly.entity_id
_entity_poly.type
_entity_poly.pdbx_seq_one_letter_code
_entity_poly.pdbx_strand_id
1 'polypeptide(L)'
;MDGARVAYDPGSGTLIRPEGLTAGLRYTVTSTREAPDLGLLSAADVPSGDAVARVLRLGEGVPEQIQRLADQIAAENGAPYQRAVAIEEFLGTHYRISADAPSGHAYPNLGFFLFGPRNGGGQEGTSEQFAAAYAVLARLMGLPTRVVVGFQSATGNGPVRGADAFAWPEVLFEGVGWVPFDPMPKPDTEPRPVEEDFKPPTDPPTEEPTNAPTETAESSAPATPIADAGTSGGALTGAVIAGGLSTLLVLVLGVPPSPS
;
A
#
# COMPACT_ATOMS: atom_id res chain seq x y z
N MET A 1 -10.59 -24.49 -19.57
CA MET A 1 -9.28 -25.12 -19.31
C MET A 1 -9.42 -26.57 -19.73
N ASP A 2 -8.51 -27.02 -20.59
CA ASP A 2 -8.54 -28.37 -21.14
C ASP A 2 -7.32 -29.16 -20.63
N GLY A 3 -7.48 -30.47 -20.44
CA GLY A 3 -6.42 -31.35 -19.96
C GLY A 3 -6.29 -31.47 -18.44
N ALA A 4 -7.09 -30.73 -17.65
CA ALA A 4 -7.25 -30.97 -16.21
C ALA A 4 -8.66 -30.65 -15.73
N ARG A 5 -9.16 -31.42 -14.76
CA ARG A 5 -10.40 -31.09 -14.04
C ARG A 5 -10.08 -30.04 -12.98
N VAL A 6 -10.89 -28.98 -12.95
CA VAL A 6 -10.77 -27.89 -11.98
C VAL A 6 -12.15 -27.51 -11.45
N ALA A 7 -12.19 -27.08 -10.20
CA ALA A 7 -13.27 -26.33 -9.60
C ALA A 7 -12.99 -24.83 -9.72
N TYR A 8 -14.02 -24.00 -9.69
CA TYR A 8 -13.91 -22.54 -9.70
C TYR A 8 -14.55 -21.98 -8.43
N ASP A 9 -13.80 -21.16 -7.69
CA ASP A 9 -14.34 -20.38 -6.59
C ASP A 9 -14.65 -18.95 -7.07
N PRO A 10 -15.93 -18.59 -7.27
CA PRO A 10 -16.31 -17.27 -7.75
C PRO A 10 -15.99 -16.14 -6.77
N GLY A 11 -15.86 -16.43 -5.48
CA GLY A 11 -15.55 -15.41 -4.46
C GLY A 11 -14.10 -14.95 -4.49
N SER A 12 -13.18 -15.83 -4.88
CA SER A 12 -11.75 -15.50 -5.02
C SER A 12 -11.31 -15.35 -6.48
N GLY A 13 -12.09 -15.86 -7.44
CA GLY A 13 -11.68 -15.97 -8.84
C GLY A 13 -10.66 -17.10 -9.09
N THR A 14 -10.56 -18.06 -8.16
CA THR A 14 -9.50 -19.09 -8.20
C THR A 14 -9.97 -20.36 -8.91
N LEU A 15 -9.13 -20.89 -9.81
CA LEU A 15 -9.26 -22.26 -10.32
C LEU A 15 -8.49 -23.23 -9.44
N ILE A 16 -9.18 -24.21 -8.87
CA ILE A 16 -8.64 -25.17 -7.91
C ILE A 16 -8.66 -26.55 -8.55
N ARG A 17 -7.55 -27.27 -8.51
CA ARG A 17 -7.54 -28.71 -8.82
C ARG A 17 -7.60 -29.49 -7.51
N PRO A 18 -8.74 -30.09 -7.12
CA PRO A 18 -8.90 -30.74 -5.82
C PRO A 18 -7.91 -31.90 -5.60
N GLU A 19 -7.50 -32.56 -6.67
CA GLU A 19 -6.57 -33.70 -6.62
C GLU A 19 -5.08 -33.28 -6.55
N GLY A 20 -4.80 -31.97 -6.47
CA GLY A 20 -3.45 -31.41 -6.44
C GLY A 20 -2.74 -31.39 -7.79
N LEU A 21 -1.50 -30.89 -7.83
CA LEU A 21 -0.66 -30.88 -9.03
C LEU A 21 0.31 -32.07 -9.02
N THR A 22 0.55 -32.65 -10.18
CA THR A 22 1.47 -33.80 -10.37
C THR A 22 2.54 -33.44 -11.38
N ALA A 23 3.77 -33.91 -11.15
CA ALA A 23 4.87 -33.69 -12.09
C ALA A 23 4.49 -34.20 -13.50
N GLY A 24 4.78 -33.38 -14.53
CA GLY A 24 4.45 -33.70 -15.91
C GLY A 24 3.00 -33.44 -16.35
N LEU A 25 2.14 -32.88 -15.47
CA LEU A 25 0.81 -32.44 -15.86
C LEU A 25 0.88 -31.43 -17.02
N ARG A 26 0.07 -31.65 -18.06
CA ARG A 26 -0.08 -30.74 -19.19
C ARG A 26 -1.53 -30.31 -19.30
N TYR A 27 -1.74 -29.02 -19.50
CA TYR A 27 -3.07 -28.44 -19.64
C TYR A 27 -2.99 -27.20 -20.55
N THR A 28 -4.14 -26.80 -21.07
CA THR A 28 -4.30 -25.56 -21.85
C THR A 28 -5.27 -24.64 -21.11
N VAL A 29 -4.85 -23.40 -20.88
CA VAL A 29 -5.70 -22.33 -20.36
C VAL A 29 -5.91 -21.31 -21.45
N THR A 30 -7.17 -21.04 -21.75
CA THR A 30 -7.57 -19.87 -22.53
C THR A 30 -7.99 -18.80 -21.54
N SER A 31 -7.36 -17.63 -21.60
CA SER A 31 -7.71 -16.46 -20.79
C SER A 31 -8.14 -15.33 -21.70
N THR A 32 -9.11 -14.55 -21.22
CA THR A 32 -9.47 -13.26 -21.82
C THR A 32 -8.84 -12.18 -20.96
N ARG A 33 -8.06 -11.29 -21.58
CA ARG A 33 -7.60 -10.08 -20.91
C ARG A 33 -8.68 -9.03 -21.07
N GLU A 34 -9.34 -8.70 -19.97
CA GLU A 34 -10.16 -7.50 -19.92
C GLU A 34 -9.21 -6.30 -19.88
N ALA A 35 -9.39 -5.37 -20.82
CA ALA A 35 -8.65 -4.10 -20.84
C ALA A 35 -9.63 -3.04 -20.32
N PRO A 36 -9.58 -2.70 -19.03
CA PRO A 36 -10.50 -1.71 -18.49
C PRO A 36 -10.28 -0.37 -19.18
N ASP A 37 -11.36 0.39 -19.41
CA ASP A 37 -11.22 1.75 -19.90
C ASP A 37 -10.65 2.63 -18.78
N LEU A 38 -9.33 2.82 -18.80
CA LEU A 38 -8.62 3.61 -17.80
C LEU A 38 -9.06 5.08 -17.80
N GLY A 39 -9.70 5.57 -18.88
CA GLY A 39 -10.29 6.90 -18.92
C GLY A 39 -11.44 7.08 -17.91
N LEU A 40 -12.03 5.98 -17.43
CA LEU A 40 -13.09 6.00 -16.42
C LEU A 40 -12.54 6.09 -14.99
N LEU A 41 -11.29 5.70 -14.75
CA LEU A 41 -10.74 5.56 -13.40
C LEU A 41 -10.70 6.86 -12.60
N SER A 42 -10.44 7.98 -13.27
CA SER A 42 -10.38 9.29 -12.59
C SER A 42 -11.72 9.70 -11.96
N ALA A 43 -12.84 9.16 -12.47
CA ALA A 43 -14.18 9.43 -11.99
C ALA A 43 -14.86 8.20 -11.37
N ALA A 44 -14.17 7.07 -11.30
CA ALA A 44 -14.74 5.83 -10.78
C ALA A 44 -14.81 5.86 -9.25
N ASP A 45 -15.97 5.48 -8.73
CA ASP A 45 -16.16 5.17 -7.32
C ASP A 45 -15.71 3.73 -7.00
N VAL A 46 -15.72 3.40 -5.71
CA VAL A 46 -15.47 2.03 -5.22
C VAL A 46 -16.76 1.43 -4.67
N PRO A 47 -17.02 0.14 -4.90
CA PRO A 47 -18.18 -0.52 -4.35
C PRO A 47 -18.15 -0.52 -2.82
N SER A 48 -19.34 -0.49 -2.21
CA SER A 48 -19.51 -0.46 -0.76
C SER A 48 -20.53 -1.51 -0.28
N GLY A 49 -20.64 -1.69 1.05
CA GLY A 49 -21.56 -2.64 1.66
C GLY A 49 -21.03 -4.08 1.75
N ASP A 50 -21.94 -5.02 2.03
CA ASP A 50 -21.60 -6.41 2.37
C ASP A 50 -20.85 -7.15 1.26
N ALA A 51 -21.09 -6.77 0.00
CA ALA A 51 -20.44 -7.38 -1.17
C ALA A 51 -18.90 -7.25 -1.13
N VAL A 52 -18.38 -6.18 -0.53
CA VAL A 52 -16.94 -5.90 -0.44
C VAL A 52 -16.38 -6.00 0.98
N ALA A 53 -17.23 -6.30 1.97
CA ALA A 53 -16.82 -6.38 3.38
C ALA A 53 -15.62 -7.33 3.61
N ARG A 54 -15.49 -8.39 2.80
CA ARG A 54 -14.34 -9.30 2.86
C ARG A 54 -13.02 -8.64 2.45
N VAL A 55 -13.03 -7.82 1.40
CA VAL A 55 -11.84 -7.19 0.81
C VAL A 55 -11.55 -5.80 1.39
N LEU A 56 -12.43 -5.33 2.27
CA LEU A 56 -12.20 -4.18 3.16
C LEU A 56 -11.72 -4.59 4.56
N ARG A 57 -11.77 -5.88 4.89
CA ARG A 57 -11.46 -6.35 6.25
C ARG A 57 -9.99 -6.14 6.61
N LEU A 58 -9.78 -5.55 7.79
CA LEU A 58 -8.49 -5.47 8.47
C LEU A 58 -8.47 -6.44 9.65
N GLY A 59 -7.28 -6.93 10.02
CA GLY A 59 -7.10 -7.65 11.28
C GLY A 59 -7.26 -6.70 12.47
N GLU A 60 -7.65 -7.21 13.63
CA GLU A 60 -7.79 -6.43 14.86
C GLU A 60 -6.46 -5.77 15.26
N GLY A 61 -6.52 -4.58 15.86
CA GLY A 61 -5.34 -3.92 16.42
C GLY A 61 -4.36 -3.37 15.37
N VAL A 62 -4.86 -2.75 14.30
CA VAL A 62 -4.00 -2.02 13.35
C VAL A 62 -3.15 -0.99 14.13
N PRO A 63 -1.82 -1.02 14.03
CA PRO A 63 -0.96 -0.06 14.72
C PRO A 63 -1.30 1.40 14.36
N GLU A 64 -1.32 2.27 15.37
CA GLU A 64 -1.67 3.69 15.22
C GLU A 64 -0.80 4.42 14.19
N GLN A 65 0.49 4.08 14.11
CA GLN A 65 1.40 4.65 13.11
C GLN A 65 0.96 4.34 11.67
N ILE A 66 0.42 3.14 11.40
CA ILE A 66 -0.09 2.76 10.08
C ILE A 66 -1.40 3.49 9.79
N GLN A 67 -2.29 3.64 10.80
CA GLN A 67 -3.52 4.43 10.65
C GLN A 67 -3.20 5.89 10.30
N ARG A 68 -2.27 6.51 11.03
CA ARG A 68 -1.82 7.88 10.78
C ARG A 68 -1.20 8.04 9.40
N LEU A 69 -0.39 7.09 8.96
CA LEU A 69 0.17 7.11 7.61
C LEU A 69 -0.94 7.08 6.55
N ALA A 70 -1.97 6.24 6.74
CA ALA A 70 -3.12 6.22 5.85
C ALA A 70 -3.90 7.55 5.87
N ASP A 71 -4.17 8.12 7.05
CA ASP A 71 -4.85 9.41 7.16
C ASP A 71 -4.08 10.53 6.46
N GLN A 72 -2.75 10.54 6.59
CA GLN A 72 -1.90 11.54 5.97
C GLN A 72 -1.89 11.43 4.44
N ILE A 73 -1.74 10.21 3.90
CA ILE A 73 -1.81 9.98 2.44
C ILE A 73 -3.21 10.35 1.92
N ALA A 74 -4.26 10.09 2.68
CA ALA A 74 -5.64 10.37 2.29
C ALA A 74 -6.00 11.87 2.32
N ALA A 75 -5.39 12.67 3.20
CA ALA A 75 -5.76 14.06 3.44
C ALA A 75 -5.71 14.95 2.18
N GLU A 76 -4.82 14.64 1.24
CA GLU A 76 -4.63 15.41 0.00
C GLU A 76 -5.37 14.79 -1.21
N ASN A 77 -6.06 13.66 -1.02
CA ASN A 77 -6.58 12.83 -2.11
C ASN A 77 -8.07 12.49 -1.93
N GLY A 78 -8.93 13.11 -2.74
CA GLY A 78 -10.39 12.94 -2.63
C GLY A 78 -10.93 11.70 -3.35
N ALA A 79 -10.60 11.54 -4.64
CA ALA A 79 -11.17 10.44 -5.43
C ALA A 79 -10.53 9.08 -5.06
N PRO A 80 -11.28 7.96 -5.12
CA PRO A 80 -10.74 6.64 -4.77
C PRO A 80 -9.49 6.25 -5.57
N TYR A 81 -9.46 6.55 -6.88
CA TYR A 81 -8.30 6.26 -7.71
C TYR A 81 -7.08 7.12 -7.34
N GLN A 82 -7.29 8.38 -6.97
CA GLN A 82 -6.20 9.26 -6.51
C GLN A 82 -5.59 8.73 -5.21
N ARG A 83 -6.42 8.26 -4.27
CA ARG A 83 -5.93 7.63 -3.03
C ARG A 83 -5.12 6.37 -3.31
N ALA A 84 -5.57 5.53 -4.25
CA ALA A 84 -4.85 4.33 -4.67
C ALA A 84 -3.47 4.66 -5.25
N VAL A 85 -3.41 5.62 -6.18
CA VAL A 85 -2.15 6.10 -6.77
C VAL A 85 -1.25 6.75 -5.72
N ALA A 86 -1.79 7.52 -4.77
CA ALA A 86 -1.00 8.15 -3.74
C ALA A 86 -0.29 7.14 -2.82
N ILE A 87 -0.92 5.99 -2.53
CA ILE A 87 -0.26 4.91 -1.79
C ILE A 87 0.89 4.31 -2.63
N GLU A 88 0.64 4.05 -3.92
CA GLU A 88 1.65 3.54 -4.87
C GLU A 88 2.87 4.46 -4.90
N GLU A 89 2.64 5.75 -5.12
CA GLU A 89 3.68 6.77 -5.20
C GLU A 89 4.43 6.93 -3.88
N PHE A 90 3.73 6.96 -2.74
CA PHE A 90 4.36 7.05 -1.42
C PHE A 90 5.30 5.86 -1.18
N LEU A 91 4.81 4.64 -1.39
CA LEU A 91 5.59 3.43 -1.17
C LEU A 91 6.79 3.35 -2.14
N GLY A 92 6.57 3.63 -3.43
CA GLY A 92 7.62 3.59 -4.44
C GLY A 92 8.68 4.69 -4.28
N THR A 93 8.35 5.79 -3.59
CA THR A 93 9.28 6.91 -3.38
C THR A 93 10.13 6.74 -2.13
N HIS A 94 9.66 6.05 -1.10
CA HIS A 94 10.29 6.07 0.24
C HIS A 94 11.00 4.78 0.64
N TYR A 95 10.72 3.68 -0.03
CA TYR A 95 11.16 2.35 0.38
C TYR A 95 11.99 1.65 -0.69
N ARG A 96 12.84 0.68 -0.28
CA ARG A 96 13.62 -0.16 -1.19
C ARG A 96 13.03 -1.54 -1.35
N ILE A 97 13.10 -2.07 -2.57
CA ILE A 97 12.88 -3.49 -2.82
C ILE A 97 14.15 -4.27 -2.42
N SER A 98 13.99 -5.30 -1.60
CA SER A 98 15.08 -6.19 -1.18
C SER A 98 14.57 -7.62 -1.01
N ALA A 99 15.17 -8.56 -1.73
CA ALA A 99 14.84 -9.98 -1.61
C ALA A 99 15.30 -10.59 -0.27
N ASP A 100 16.27 -9.94 0.39
CA ASP A 100 16.85 -10.36 1.67
C ASP A 100 16.16 -9.70 2.89
N ALA A 101 15.11 -8.91 2.66
CA ALA A 101 14.35 -8.27 3.73
C ALA A 101 13.72 -9.32 4.68
N PRO A 102 13.59 -9.03 5.98
CA PRO A 102 12.97 -9.96 6.93
C PRO A 102 11.57 -10.36 6.50
N SER A 103 11.32 -11.66 6.40
CA SER A 103 10.04 -12.18 5.88
C SER A 103 8.86 -11.89 6.82
N GLY A 104 7.65 -11.93 6.26
CA GLY A 104 6.40 -11.82 6.98
C GLY A 104 5.64 -10.52 6.70
N HIS A 105 4.32 -10.59 6.85
CA HIS A 105 3.38 -9.51 6.54
C HIS A 105 2.38 -9.26 7.69
N ALA A 106 2.67 -9.76 8.90
CA ALA A 106 1.92 -9.37 10.09
C ALA A 106 2.23 -7.93 10.48
N TYR A 107 1.38 -7.30 11.30
CA TYR A 107 1.57 -5.90 11.69
C TYR A 107 2.95 -5.56 12.27
N PRO A 108 3.61 -6.40 13.09
CA PRO A 108 4.98 -6.11 13.53
C PRO A 108 5.99 -6.05 12.37
N ASN A 109 5.87 -6.95 11.39
CA ASN A 109 6.72 -6.99 10.21
C ASN A 109 6.46 -5.78 9.31
N LEU A 110 5.19 -5.43 9.09
CA LEU A 110 4.83 -4.24 8.31
C LEU A 110 5.24 -2.95 9.02
N GLY A 111 5.14 -2.90 10.35
CA GLY A 111 5.63 -1.77 11.14
C GLY A 111 7.15 -1.63 11.05
N PHE A 112 7.89 -2.73 11.11
CA PHE A 112 9.34 -2.72 10.89
C PHE A 112 9.72 -2.33 9.46
N PHE A 113 9.00 -2.82 8.45
CA PHE A 113 9.18 -2.41 7.06
C PHE A 113 8.91 -0.90 6.90
N LEU A 114 7.78 -0.39 7.39
CA LEU A 114 7.37 0.99 7.15
C LEU A 114 8.14 2.02 7.98
N PHE A 115 8.54 1.66 9.21
CA PHE A 115 9.04 2.61 10.21
C PHE A 115 10.31 2.15 10.93
N GLY A 116 10.82 0.95 10.64
CA GLY A 116 12.07 0.47 11.20
C GLY A 116 13.26 1.33 10.75
N PRO A 117 14.35 1.34 11.53
CA PRO A 117 15.52 2.12 11.18
C PRO A 117 16.19 1.56 9.91
N ARG A 118 16.53 2.43 8.95
CA ARG A 118 17.18 2.06 7.67
C ARG A 118 18.43 1.21 7.86
N ASN A 119 19.31 1.64 8.77
CA ASN A 119 20.54 0.93 9.09
C ASN A 119 20.32 -0.39 9.86
N GLY A 120 19.09 -0.65 10.32
CA GLY A 120 18.69 -1.90 10.97
C GLY A 120 17.95 -2.87 10.06
N GLY A 121 17.80 -2.57 8.76
CA GLY A 121 17.04 -3.39 7.80
C GLY A 121 15.56 -3.03 7.68
N GLY A 122 15.11 -1.96 8.34
CA GLY A 122 13.80 -1.36 8.09
C GLY A 122 13.81 -0.52 6.81
N GLN A 123 12.64 -0.12 6.34
CA GLN A 123 12.44 0.62 5.08
C GLN A 123 12.92 -0.10 3.80
N GLU A 124 13.23 -1.39 3.91
CA GLU A 124 13.51 -2.29 2.81
C GLU A 124 12.57 -3.49 2.94
N GLY A 125 11.94 -3.90 1.83
CA GLY A 125 10.91 -4.94 1.87
C GLY A 125 10.85 -5.80 0.62
N THR A 126 10.18 -6.94 0.73
CA THR A 126 9.87 -7.83 -0.40
C THR A 126 8.62 -7.36 -1.16
N SER A 127 8.39 -7.86 -2.38
CA SER A 127 7.14 -7.58 -3.12
C SER A 127 5.88 -7.93 -2.32
N GLU A 128 5.93 -8.99 -1.50
CA GLU A 128 4.87 -9.36 -0.56
C GLU A 128 4.62 -8.28 0.49
N GLN A 129 5.67 -7.68 1.07
CA GLN A 129 5.54 -6.62 2.07
C GLN A 129 5.03 -5.33 1.46
N PHE A 130 5.48 -4.97 0.26
CA PHE A 130 4.95 -3.83 -0.48
C PHE A 130 3.46 -4.01 -0.79
N ALA A 131 3.06 -5.17 -1.32
CA ALA A 131 1.66 -5.46 -1.63
C ALA A 131 0.79 -5.51 -0.35
N ALA A 132 1.29 -6.09 0.74
CA ALA A 132 0.58 -6.17 2.00
C ALA A 132 0.43 -4.80 2.67
N ALA A 133 1.49 -3.98 2.70
CA ALA A 133 1.45 -2.62 3.21
C ALA A 133 0.46 -1.76 2.41
N TYR A 134 0.52 -1.82 1.08
CA TYR A 134 -0.45 -1.16 0.20
C TYR A 134 -1.87 -1.59 0.56
N ALA A 135 -2.14 -2.90 0.67
CA ALA A 135 -3.47 -3.39 0.97
C ALA A 135 -4.01 -2.93 2.32
N VAL A 136 -3.16 -2.85 3.35
CA VAL A 136 -3.56 -2.31 4.66
C VAL A 136 -3.90 -0.83 4.57
N LEU A 137 -3.02 -0.02 3.96
CA LEU A 137 -3.23 1.42 3.77
C LEU A 137 -4.50 1.70 2.94
N ALA A 138 -4.68 0.97 1.84
CA ALA A 138 -5.83 1.12 0.96
C ALA A 138 -7.14 0.78 1.68
N ARG A 139 -7.18 -0.30 2.48
CA ARG A 139 -8.36 -0.68 3.26
C ARG A 139 -8.68 0.31 4.37
N LEU A 140 -7.67 0.90 5.02
CA LEU A 140 -7.86 1.99 5.98
C LEU A 140 -8.53 3.20 5.33
N MET A 141 -8.24 3.46 4.05
CA MET A 141 -8.88 4.50 3.25
C MET A 141 -10.22 4.06 2.62
N GLY A 142 -10.75 2.87 2.95
CA GLY A 142 -12.01 2.37 2.40
C GLY A 142 -11.93 1.88 0.95
N LEU A 143 -10.73 1.57 0.44
CA LEU A 143 -10.53 1.00 -0.89
C LEU A 143 -10.61 -0.54 -0.82
N PRO A 144 -11.57 -1.20 -1.50
CA PRO A 144 -11.67 -2.65 -1.50
C PRO A 144 -10.46 -3.26 -2.21
N THR A 145 -9.58 -3.92 -1.46
CA THR A 145 -8.24 -4.30 -1.94
C THR A 145 -7.94 -5.77 -1.70
N ARG A 146 -7.33 -6.44 -2.68
CA ARG A 146 -6.79 -7.81 -2.54
C ARG A 146 -5.30 -7.85 -2.89
N VAL A 147 -4.59 -8.80 -2.30
CA VAL A 147 -3.21 -9.13 -2.70
C VAL A 147 -3.30 -10.35 -3.61
N VAL A 148 -2.66 -10.25 -4.77
CA VAL A 148 -2.52 -11.36 -5.72
C VAL A 148 -1.08 -11.84 -5.68
N VAL A 149 -0.90 -13.16 -5.72
CA VAL A 149 0.41 -13.79 -5.83
C VAL A 149 0.42 -14.61 -7.11
N GLY A 150 1.46 -14.43 -7.90
CA GLY A 150 1.63 -15.11 -9.18
C GLY A 150 3.10 -15.20 -9.54
N PHE A 151 3.35 -15.32 -10.84
CA PHE A 151 4.70 -15.36 -11.38
C PHE A 151 4.81 -14.40 -12.57
N GLN A 152 5.93 -13.71 -12.66
CA GLN A 152 6.23 -12.82 -13.78
C GLN A 152 7.19 -13.51 -14.75
N SER A 153 6.82 -13.59 -16.03
CA SER A 153 7.69 -14.14 -17.07
C SER A 153 8.11 -13.04 -18.03
N ALA A 154 9.41 -12.78 -18.13
CA ALA A 154 9.97 -11.77 -19.02
C ALA A 154 9.72 -12.09 -20.51
N THR A 155 9.68 -13.38 -20.87
CA THR A 155 9.57 -13.84 -22.26
C THR A 155 8.14 -14.22 -22.65
N GLY A 156 7.21 -14.30 -21.70
CA GLY A 156 5.82 -14.75 -21.90
C GLY A 156 5.67 -16.23 -22.29
N ASN A 157 6.77 -16.88 -22.68
CA ASN A 157 6.89 -18.29 -23.03
C ASN A 157 8.19 -18.83 -22.43
N GLY A 158 8.12 -19.95 -21.71
CA GLY A 158 9.30 -20.59 -21.13
C GLY A 158 9.08 -21.11 -19.72
N PRO A 159 10.12 -21.69 -19.10
CA PRO A 159 10.04 -22.15 -17.72
C PRO A 159 9.86 -20.97 -16.76
N VAL A 160 8.97 -21.13 -15.80
CA VAL A 160 8.75 -20.21 -14.67
C VAL A 160 9.21 -20.92 -13.40
N ARG A 161 9.95 -20.21 -12.54
CA ARG A 161 10.62 -20.72 -11.34
C ARG A 161 10.10 -20.01 -10.09
N GLY A 162 10.42 -20.57 -8.93
CA GLY A 162 10.09 -19.94 -7.63
C GLY A 162 10.65 -18.52 -7.48
N ALA A 163 11.82 -18.23 -8.07
CA ALA A 163 12.42 -16.90 -8.07
C ALA A 163 11.62 -15.87 -8.88
N ASP A 164 10.72 -16.31 -9.76
CA ASP A 164 9.85 -15.44 -10.56
C ASP A 164 8.56 -15.10 -9.81
N ALA A 165 8.40 -15.59 -8.57
CA ALA A 165 7.22 -15.33 -7.76
C ALA A 165 7.12 -13.83 -7.42
N PHE A 166 5.91 -13.31 -7.55
CA PHE A 166 5.64 -11.89 -7.39
C PHE A 166 4.29 -11.66 -6.73
N ALA A 167 4.19 -10.63 -5.90
CA ALA A 167 2.96 -10.22 -5.24
C ALA A 167 2.64 -8.77 -5.59
N TRP A 168 1.38 -8.50 -5.92
CA TRP A 168 0.90 -7.15 -6.22
C TRP A 168 -0.49 -6.92 -5.61
N PRO A 169 -0.83 -5.67 -5.27
CA PRO A 169 -2.18 -5.30 -4.87
C PRO A 169 -3.09 -5.04 -6.07
N GLU A 170 -4.38 -5.30 -5.90
CA GLU A 170 -5.43 -4.85 -6.81
C GLU A 170 -6.56 -4.18 -6.03
N VAL A 171 -7.09 -3.07 -6.57
CA VAL A 171 -8.22 -2.33 -6.01
C VAL A 171 -9.43 -2.51 -6.91
N LEU A 172 -10.60 -2.76 -6.33
CA LEU A 172 -11.87 -2.90 -7.05
C LEU A 172 -12.53 -1.54 -7.25
N PHE A 173 -12.82 -1.18 -8.50
CA PHE A 173 -13.54 0.02 -8.89
C PHE A 173 -14.88 -0.31 -9.55
N GLU A 174 -15.90 0.51 -9.32
CA GLU A 174 -17.21 0.36 -9.95
C GLU A 174 -17.12 0.57 -11.47
N GLY A 175 -17.77 -0.30 -12.25
CA GLY A 175 -17.76 -0.23 -13.71
C GLY A 175 -16.43 -0.57 -14.40
N VAL A 176 -15.33 -0.68 -13.64
CA VAL A 176 -13.98 -0.96 -14.17
C VAL A 176 -13.49 -2.35 -13.74
N GLY A 177 -13.82 -2.80 -12.52
CA GLY A 177 -13.36 -4.08 -11.98
C GLY A 177 -12.06 -3.96 -11.19
N TRP A 178 -11.32 -5.06 -11.08
CA TRP A 178 -10.06 -5.12 -10.34
C TRP A 178 -8.93 -4.48 -11.15
N VAL A 179 -8.29 -3.46 -10.59
CA VAL A 179 -7.18 -2.74 -11.20
C VAL A 179 -5.90 -3.01 -10.43
N PRO A 180 -4.83 -3.50 -11.08
CA PRO A 180 -3.54 -3.72 -10.44
C PRO A 180 -2.76 -2.43 -10.23
N PHE A 181 -2.01 -2.39 -9.13
CA PHE A 181 -1.09 -1.30 -8.77
C PHE A 181 0.30 -1.88 -8.50
N ASP A 182 1.34 -1.06 -8.68
CA ASP A 182 2.75 -1.45 -8.45
C ASP A 182 3.41 -0.52 -7.42
N PRO A 183 3.28 -0.80 -6.12
CA PRO A 183 3.81 0.06 -5.06
C PRO A 183 5.33 0.02 -4.90
N MET A 184 6.05 -0.74 -5.73
CA MET A 184 7.50 -0.86 -5.62
C MET A 184 8.23 0.36 -6.16
N PRO A 185 9.46 0.62 -5.69
CA PRO A 185 10.29 1.67 -6.27
C PRO A 185 10.56 1.41 -7.74
N LYS A 186 10.54 2.49 -8.53
CA LYS A 186 10.99 2.43 -9.93
C LYS A 186 12.47 2.03 -9.96
N PRO A 187 12.90 1.25 -10.98
CA PRO A 187 14.31 0.93 -11.17
C PRO A 187 15.18 2.19 -11.10
N ASP A 188 16.38 2.06 -10.52
CA ASP A 188 17.39 3.11 -10.44
C ASP A 188 16.96 4.40 -9.70
N THR A 189 15.95 4.32 -8.82
CA THR A 189 15.53 5.44 -7.97
C THR A 189 16.04 5.28 -6.55
N GLU A 190 16.74 6.29 -6.01
CA GLU A 190 17.10 6.33 -4.60
C GLU A 190 15.90 6.75 -3.74
N PRO A 191 15.56 6.02 -2.67
CA PRO A 191 14.41 6.36 -1.84
C PRO A 191 14.65 7.62 -1.03
N ARG A 192 13.64 8.48 -0.99
CA ARG A 192 13.60 9.64 -0.08
C ARG A 192 13.37 9.18 1.36
N PRO A 193 14.01 9.80 2.37
CA PRO A 193 13.69 9.59 3.79
C PRO A 193 12.19 9.69 4.05
N VAL A 194 11.60 8.64 4.65
CA VAL A 194 10.18 8.67 5.05
C VAL A 194 9.92 9.78 6.07
N GLU A 195 10.93 10.14 6.85
CA GLU A 195 10.88 11.18 7.87
C GLU A 195 10.79 12.61 7.30
N GLU A 196 11.07 12.79 6.00
CA GLU A 196 10.88 14.07 5.31
C GLU A 196 9.40 14.39 5.13
N ASP A 197 8.61 13.39 4.72
CA ASP A 197 7.20 13.56 4.38
C ASP A 197 6.27 13.05 5.49
N PHE A 198 6.65 12.03 6.26
CA PHE A 198 5.90 11.48 7.40
C PHE A 198 6.66 11.67 8.72
N LYS A 199 6.12 12.52 9.60
CA LYS A 199 6.64 12.68 10.96
C LYS A 199 5.70 12.02 11.96
N PRO A 200 6.06 10.85 12.54
CA PRO A 200 5.35 10.34 13.69
C PRO A 200 5.35 11.42 14.78
N PRO A 201 4.28 11.57 15.58
CA PRO A 201 4.34 12.37 16.79
C PRO A 201 5.51 11.87 17.62
N THR A 202 6.40 12.78 18.01
CA THR A 202 7.29 12.51 19.13
C THR A 202 6.38 12.33 20.33
N ASP A 203 6.41 11.17 20.99
CA ASP A 203 5.85 11.08 22.33
C ASP A 203 6.41 12.26 23.13
N PRO A 204 5.59 13.05 23.82
CA PRO A 204 6.12 14.10 24.69
C PRO A 204 7.17 13.43 25.59
N PRO A 205 8.34 14.05 25.81
CA PRO A 205 9.36 13.46 26.65
C PRO A 205 8.67 13.02 27.94
N THR A 206 8.78 11.74 28.27
CA THR A 206 8.35 11.24 29.58
C THR A 206 9.12 12.08 30.58
N GLU A 207 8.43 13.01 31.25
CA GLU A 207 8.99 13.71 32.40
C GLU A 207 9.30 12.60 33.42
N GLU A 208 10.58 12.25 33.54
CA GLU A 208 11.05 11.49 34.68
C GLU A 208 10.54 12.22 35.93
N PRO A 209 9.85 11.55 36.86
CA PRO A 209 9.36 12.21 38.05
C PRO A 209 10.58 12.72 38.82
N THR A 210 10.76 14.05 38.79
CA THR A 210 11.75 14.72 39.60
C THR A 210 11.27 14.58 41.05
N ASN A 211 11.92 13.68 41.80
CA ASN A 211 11.70 13.55 43.23
C ASN A 211 12.38 14.74 43.92
N ALA A 212 11.72 15.89 43.93
CA ALA A 212 12.07 17.00 44.80
C ALA A 212 11.25 16.89 46.10
N PRO A 213 11.88 16.89 47.30
CA PRO A 213 11.14 16.85 48.55
C PRO A 213 10.36 18.15 48.75
N THR A 214 9.09 18.02 49.10
CA THR A 214 8.22 19.11 49.56
C THR A 214 8.79 19.74 50.82
N GLU A 215 9.21 21.00 50.74
CA GLU A 215 9.42 21.86 51.90
C GLU A 215 8.27 22.88 51.98
N THR A 216 7.49 22.77 53.05
CA THR A 216 6.39 23.67 53.42
C THR A 216 6.94 25.02 53.86
N ALA A 217 6.45 26.11 53.28
CA ALA A 217 6.38 27.40 53.96
C ALA A 217 5.19 28.23 53.45
N GLU A 218 4.27 28.51 54.37
CA GLU A 218 3.17 29.47 54.26
C GLU A 218 3.65 30.93 54.19
N SER A 219 2.85 31.76 53.51
CA SER A 219 2.38 33.09 53.98
C SER A 219 2.69 34.32 53.12
N SER A 220 1.57 35.01 52.81
CA SER A 220 1.34 36.45 52.60
C SER A 220 1.43 37.04 51.17
N ALA A 221 0.28 37.61 50.76
CA ALA A 221 0.00 38.40 49.55
C ALA A 221 0.22 39.92 49.80
N PRO A 222 -0.20 40.88 48.93
CA PRO A 222 -0.24 40.95 47.45
C PRO A 222 0.39 42.26 46.88
N ALA A 223 0.65 42.35 45.55
CA ALA A 223 0.59 43.62 44.78
C ALA A 223 0.53 43.39 43.25
N THR A 224 -0.48 43.99 42.61
CA THR A 224 -0.74 44.18 41.15
C THR A 224 0.16 45.29 40.52
N PRO A 225 -0.05 45.74 39.26
CA PRO A 225 0.02 45.07 37.95
C PRO A 225 0.84 45.90 36.91
N ILE A 226 1.36 45.35 35.80
CA ILE A 226 1.72 46.17 34.61
C ILE A 226 1.43 45.42 33.30
N ALA A 227 0.80 46.15 32.36
CA ALA A 227 0.47 45.88 30.95
C ALA A 227 1.73 45.59 30.07
N ASP A 228 1.71 45.25 28.77
CA ASP A 228 0.82 45.61 27.67
C ASP A 228 1.13 44.78 26.39
N ALA A 229 0.11 44.74 25.50
CA ALA A 229 0.03 44.61 24.03
C ALA A 229 1.05 43.90 23.10
N GLY A 230 0.47 43.27 22.06
CA GLY A 230 1.02 43.13 20.68
C GLY A 230 0.79 41.74 20.07
N THR A 231 -0.36 41.38 19.45
CA THR A 231 -0.90 41.74 18.12
C THR A 231 -0.17 41.11 16.91
N SER A 232 -0.80 40.05 16.39
CA SER A 232 -1.06 39.68 14.96
C SER A 232 0.06 39.48 13.94
N GLY A 233 -0.14 38.47 13.08
CA GLY A 233 0.24 38.55 11.65
C GLY A 233 0.62 37.21 11.03
N GLY A 234 -0.33 36.54 10.38
CA GLY A 234 -0.05 35.37 9.55
C GLY A 234 0.50 35.73 8.16
N ALA A 235 1.02 34.72 7.45
CA ALA A 235 0.96 34.65 5.99
C ALA A 235 1.27 33.22 5.52
N LEU A 236 0.36 32.71 4.69
CA LEU A 236 0.44 31.51 3.89
C LEU A 236 1.30 31.77 2.65
N THR A 237 2.11 30.78 2.23
CA THR A 237 2.52 30.68 0.82
C THR A 237 2.76 29.22 0.46
N GLY A 238 2.09 28.74 -0.58
CA GLY A 238 2.21 27.38 -1.10
C GLY A 238 3.17 27.26 -2.30
N ALA A 239 3.39 26.04 -2.75
CA ALA A 239 3.84 25.69 -4.11
C ALA A 239 3.51 24.20 -4.38
N VAL A 240 2.55 23.89 -5.26
CA VAL A 240 2.69 23.39 -6.65
C VAL A 240 3.42 22.04 -6.78
N ILE A 241 2.66 20.95 -6.95
CA ILE A 241 3.15 19.63 -7.38
C ILE A 241 2.79 19.44 -8.86
N ALA A 242 3.82 19.17 -9.68
CA ALA A 242 3.69 18.78 -11.07
C ALA A 242 3.63 17.24 -11.16
N GLY A 243 2.48 16.69 -11.53
CA GLY A 243 2.28 15.25 -11.77
C GLY A 243 2.78 14.84 -13.15
N GLY A 244 3.69 13.87 -13.19
CA GLY A 244 4.15 13.20 -14.41
C GLY A 244 3.60 11.79 -14.48
N LEU A 245 2.55 11.58 -15.29
CA LEU A 245 2.06 10.25 -15.65
C LEU A 245 3.13 9.48 -16.42
N SER A 246 3.35 8.20 -16.08
CA SER A 246 4.05 7.27 -16.97
C SER A 246 3.34 5.93 -16.98
N THR A 247 2.99 5.52 -18.18
CA THR A 247 2.22 4.34 -18.57
C THR A 247 3.04 3.06 -18.45
N LEU A 248 2.52 2.07 -17.72
CA LEU A 248 3.02 0.70 -17.75
C LEU A 248 2.56 0.01 -19.06
N LEU A 249 3.52 -0.37 -19.90
CA LEU A 249 3.28 -1.02 -21.19
C LEU A 249 3.36 -2.54 -21.04
N VAL A 250 2.24 -3.24 -21.20
CA VAL A 250 2.21 -4.70 -21.38
C VAL A 250 2.05 -5.00 -22.87
N LEU A 251 3.09 -5.58 -23.48
CA LEU A 251 3.17 -5.81 -24.92
C LEU A 251 2.70 -7.22 -25.30
N VAL A 252 1.86 -7.34 -26.33
CA VAL A 252 1.32 -8.60 -26.86
C VAL A 252 1.50 -8.65 -28.39
N LEU A 253 2.06 -9.75 -28.88
CA LEU A 253 2.02 -10.23 -30.28
C LEU A 253 1.78 -11.75 -30.19
N GLY A 254 1.09 -12.46 -31.07
CA GLY A 254 0.38 -12.19 -32.32
C GLY A 254 -0.12 -13.58 -32.81
N VAL A 255 -1.32 -13.63 -33.40
CA VAL A 255 -2.07 -14.85 -33.78
C VAL A 255 -1.49 -15.53 -35.03
N PRO A 256 -1.56 -16.88 -35.18
CA PRO A 256 -1.61 -17.51 -36.51
C PRO A 256 -3.00 -18.13 -36.81
N PRO A 257 -3.34 -18.32 -38.10
CA PRO A 257 -4.71 -18.48 -38.59
C PRO A 257 -5.25 -19.92 -38.52
N SER A 258 -6.57 -20.03 -38.45
CA SER A 258 -7.33 -21.28 -38.50
C SER A 258 -7.30 -21.93 -39.89
N PRO A 259 -7.14 -23.27 -40.01
CA PRO A 259 -7.51 -23.98 -41.22
C PRO A 259 -8.98 -24.46 -41.16
N SER A 260 -9.58 -24.50 -42.35
CA SER A 260 -10.97 -24.87 -42.68
C SER A 260 -11.28 -26.35 -42.50
#